data_AF-X0XTJ6-F1
#
_entry.id   AF-X0XTJ6-F1
#
_cell.length_a   1.000
_cell.length_b   1.000
_cell.length_c   1.000
_cell.angle_alpha   90.00
_cell.angle_beta   90.00
_cell.angle_gamma   90.00
#
_symmetry.space_group_name_H-M   'P 1'
#
loop_
_entity.id
_entity.type
_entity.pdbx_description
1 polymer ?
#
loop_
_entity_poly.entity_id
_entity_poly.type
_entity_poly.pdbx_seq_one_letter_code
_entity_poly.pdbx_strand_id
1 'polypeptide(L)'
;IKDSASDNKILYKVEFKEEDMVKPKQGSFALQDYYDHPEKYDPTFENYLPYLKILVNCIYWTEKYPRLVTREYLKNRLPEMSDLELCVIGDISCDIGGSIEITYKSTMP
;
A
#
# COMPACT_ATOMS: atom_id res chain seq x y z
N ILE A 1 17.40 -2.84 -24.19
CA ILE A 1 17.81 -2.84 -22.78
C ILE A 1 17.79 -4.31 -22.38
N LYS A 2 18.94 -4.86 -21.95
CA LYS A 2 19.11 -6.30 -21.72
C LYS A 2 18.19 -6.78 -20.60
N ASP A 3 17.44 -7.84 -20.87
CA ASP A 3 16.79 -8.68 -19.87
C ASP A 3 17.80 -9.11 -18.81
N SER A 4 17.78 -8.45 -17.64
CA SER A 4 18.37 -9.02 -16.45
C SER A 4 17.36 -10.00 -15.90
N ALA A 5 17.56 -11.30 -16.16
CA ALA A 5 16.88 -12.35 -15.44
C ALA A 5 17.03 -12.07 -13.93
N SER A 6 15.91 -11.76 -13.28
CA SER A 6 15.86 -11.57 -11.83
C SER A 6 16.39 -12.86 -11.18
N ASP A 7 17.53 -12.78 -10.50
CA ASP A 7 18.06 -13.92 -9.76
C ASP A 7 17.12 -14.17 -8.59
N ASN A 8 16.33 -15.25 -8.65
CA ASN A 8 15.29 -15.61 -7.65
C ASN A 8 15.85 -15.89 -6.23
N LYS A 9 17.12 -15.61 -5.99
CA LYS A 9 17.83 -15.75 -4.73
C LYS A 9 18.08 -14.42 -4.01
N ILE A 10 17.74 -13.30 -4.63
CA ILE A 10 17.96 -11.96 -4.06
C ILE A 10 16.62 -11.38 -3.60
N LEU A 11 16.55 -11.03 -2.31
CA LEU A 11 15.42 -10.32 -1.73
C LEU A 11 15.77 -8.84 -1.57
N TYR A 12 14.95 -7.97 -2.15
CA TYR A 12 15.00 -6.53 -1.91
C TYR A 12 13.90 -6.16 -0.91
N LYS A 13 14.27 -5.41 0.13
CA LYS A 13 13.33 -4.88 1.12
C LYS A 13 13.29 -3.36 1.00
N VAL A 14 12.09 -2.81 0.93
CA VAL A 14 11.82 -1.37 1.06
C VAL A 14 10.92 -1.19 2.29
N GLU A 15 11.15 -0.11 3.03
CA GLU A 15 10.32 0.32 4.15
C GLU A 15 9.67 1.64 3.76
N PHE A 16 8.34 1.71 3.89
CA PHE A 16 7.56 2.90 3.56
C PHE A 16 7.20 3.65 4.83
N LYS A 17 7.32 4.98 4.78
CA LYS A 17 6.92 5.92 5.83
C LYS A 17 5.70 6.73 5.38
N GLU A 18 5.15 7.52 6.29
CA GLU A 18 3.98 8.37 6.02
C GLU A 18 4.18 9.29 4.81
N GLU A 19 5.39 9.83 4.64
CA GLU A 19 5.75 10.69 3.51
C GLU A 19 5.76 9.96 2.16
N ASP A 20 5.90 8.63 2.16
CA ASP A 20 5.77 7.81 0.94
C ASP A 20 4.30 7.46 0.67
N MET A 21 3.51 7.27 1.73
CA MET A 21 2.11 6.82 1.63
C MET A 21 1.16 7.93 1.15
N VAL A 22 1.49 9.19 1.43
CA VAL A 22 0.67 10.34 1.07
C VAL A 22 1.51 11.50 0.54
N LYS A 23 0.89 12.35 -0.29
CA LYS A 23 1.45 13.66 -0.65
C LYS A 23 0.59 14.79 -0.09
N PRO A 24 1.18 15.90 0.39
CA PRO A 24 0.40 17.09 0.70
C PRO A 24 -0.20 17.65 -0.60
N LYS A 25 -1.42 18.17 -0.52
CA LYS A 25 -2.07 18.86 -1.65
C LYS A 25 -1.32 20.15 -2.02
N GLN A 26 -0.65 20.77 -1.05
CA GLN A 26 0.11 22.01 -1.20
C GLN A 26 1.32 21.99 -0.26
N GLY A 27 2.46 22.53 -0.71
CA GLY A 27 3.65 22.63 0.14
C GLY A 27 4.44 21.33 0.27
N SER A 28 5.05 21.11 1.43
CA SER A 28 5.91 19.96 1.74
C SER A 28 5.32 19.13 2.87
N PHE A 29 5.65 17.84 2.90
CA PHE A 29 5.15 16.92 3.92
C PHE A 29 5.65 17.33 5.31
N ALA A 30 4.75 17.31 6.30
CA ALA A 30 5.08 17.47 7.71
C ALA A 30 4.28 16.48 8.54
N LEU A 31 4.96 15.57 9.23
CA LEU A 31 4.33 14.42 9.92
C LEU A 31 3.23 14.84 10.90
N GLN A 32 3.49 15.88 11.71
CA GLN A 32 2.50 16.34 12.70
C GLN A 32 1.28 16.96 12.02
N ASP A 33 1.46 17.74 10.95
CA ASP A 33 0.33 18.28 10.18
C ASP A 33 -0.46 17.17 9.49
N TYR A 34 0.19 16.10 9.01
CA TYR A 34 -0.52 14.92 8.50
C TYR A 34 -1.36 14.22 9.57
N TYR A 35 -0.85 14.09 10.79
CA TYR A 35 -1.61 13.47 11.87
C TYR A 35 -2.80 14.30 12.35
N ASP A 36 -2.64 15.62 12.39
CA ASP A 36 -3.65 16.57 12.84
C ASP A 36 -4.66 16.91 11.73
N HIS A 37 -4.23 16.89 10.47
CA HIS A 37 -4.98 17.31 9.27
C HIS A 37 -4.83 16.35 8.09
N PRO A 38 -5.19 15.06 8.21
CA PRO A 38 -5.03 14.08 7.14
C PRO A 38 -5.78 14.44 5.85
N GLU A 39 -6.85 15.24 5.93
CA GLU A 39 -7.63 15.72 4.79
C GLU A 39 -6.85 16.64 3.83
N LYS A 40 -5.73 17.20 4.28
CA LYS A 40 -4.83 18.02 3.44
C LYS A 40 -3.93 17.19 2.53
N TYR A 41 -3.99 15.86 2.63
CA TYR A 41 -3.10 14.94 1.94
C TYR A 41 -3.89 14.03 0.99
N ASP A 42 -3.28 13.69 -0.14
CA ASP A 42 -3.82 12.72 -1.09
C ASP A 42 -3.08 11.38 -0.94
N PRO A 43 -3.79 10.24 -1.01
CA PRO A 43 -3.14 8.94 -1.04
C PRO A 43 -2.27 8.76 -2.28
N THR A 44 -1.06 8.26 -2.09
CA THR A 44 -0.13 7.95 -3.19
C THR A 44 0.43 6.55 -3.13
N PHE A 45 0.19 5.80 -2.05
CA PHE A 45 0.75 4.47 -1.85
C PHE A 45 0.42 3.49 -2.98
N GLU A 46 -0.78 3.58 -3.57
CA GLU A 46 -1.21 2.71 -4.66
C GLU A 46 -0.30 2.78 -5.91
N ASN A 47 0.51 3.84 -6.05
CA ASN A 47 1.49 3.96 -7.12
C ASN A 47 2.65 2.97 -7.00
N TYR A 48 2.91 2.44 -5.81
CA TYR A 48 3.97 1.45 -5.58
C TYR A 48 3.50 0.02 -5.82
N LEU A 49 2.20 -0.27 -5.68
CA LEU A 49 1.65 -1.62 -5.78
C LEU A 49 2.06 -2.39 -7.05
N PRO A 50 2.18 -1.79 -8.25
CA PRO A 50 2.61 -2.50 -9.46
C PRO A 50 4.03 -3.05 -9.39
N TYR A 51 4.89 -2.48 -8.55
CA TYR A 51 6.31 -2.82 -8.44
C TYR A 51 6.64 -3.72 -7.24
N LEU A 52 5.63 -4.08 -6.43
CA LEU A 52 5.80 -4.90 -5.25
C LEU A 52 5.36 -6.33 -5.57
N LYS A 53 6.19 -7.32 -5.22
CA LYS A 53 5.78 -8.74 -5.23
C LYS A 53 5.06 -9.15 -3.96
N ILE A 54 5.53 -8.63 -2.83
CA ILE A 54 5.04 -8.91 -1.49
C ILE A 54 4.85 -7.59 -0.76
N LEU A 55 3.67 -7.37 -0.21
CA LEU A 55 3.37 -6.29 0.73
C LEU A 55 3.16 -6.88 2.12
N VAL A 56 3.87 -6.37 3.13
CA VAL A 56 3.65 -6.74 4.53
C VAL A 56 3.13 -5.51 5.28
N ASN A 57 1.83 -5.47 5.57
CA ASN A 57 1.18 -4.38 6.28
C ASN A 57 1.26 -4.61 7.79
N CYS A 58 1.85 -3.64 8.51
CA CYS A 58 2.03 -3.68 9.97
C CYS A 58 1.68 -2.34 10.63
N ILE A 59 0.85 -1.52 9.98
CA ILE A 59 0.56 -0.17 10.46
C ILE A 59 -0.62 -0.18 11.43
N TYR A 60 -0.65 0.80 12.32
CA TYR A 60 -1.90 1.21 12.98
C TYR A 60 -2.66 2.16 12.05
N TRP A 61 -3.93 1.87 11.78
CA TRP A 61 -4.77 2.64 10.86
C TRP A 61 -6.13 2.94 11.48
N THR A 62 -6.70 4.08 11.12
CA THR A 62 -8.10 4.44 11.41
C THR A 62 -8.73 5.12 10.21
N GLU A 63 -10.06 5.19 10.16
CA GLU A 63 -10.83 5.69 9.00
C GLU A 63 -10.50 7.13 8.56
N LYS A 64 -9.88 7.93 9.42
CA LYS A 64 -9.44 9.30 9.07
C LYS A 64 -8.26 9.33 8.10
N TYR A 65 -7.53 8.22 7.95
CA TYR A 65 -6.39 8.09 7.05
C TYR A 65 -6.78 7.30 5.81
N PRO A 66 -6.15 7.58 4.65
CA PRO A 66 -6.41 6.81 3.45
C PRO A 66 -6.03 5.33 3.64
N ARG A 67 -6.71 4.46 2.88
CA ARG A 67 -6.35 3.05 2.77
C ARG A 67 -5.10 2.90 1.90
N LEU A 68 -4.30 1.88 2.16
CA LEU A 68 -3.13 1.55 1.35
C LEU A 68 -3.50 0.73 0.12
N VAL A 69 -4.49 -0.16 0.26
CA VAL A 69 -4.98 -1.01 -0.83
C VAL A 69 -6.50 -0.95 -0.85
N THR A 70 -7.07 -0.43 -1.94
CA THR A 70 -8.53 -0.36 -2.13
C THR A 70 -9.03 -1.43 -3.09
N ARG A 71 -10.28 -1.86 -2.89
CA ARG A 71 -11.01 -2.75 -3.82
C ARG A 71 -11.20 -2.08 -5.17
N GLU A 72 -11.43 -0.77 -5.17
CA GLU A 72 -11.60 0.03 -6.38
C GLU A 72 -10.33 0.00 -7.23
N TYR A 73 -9.17 0.31 -6.65
CA TYR A 73 -7.89 0.25 -7.35
C TYR A 73 -7.64 -1.13 -7.95
N LEU A 74 -7.80 -2.18 -7.14
CA LEU A 74 -7.59 -3.55 -7.60
C LEU A 74 -8.54 -3.88 -8.75
N LYS A 75 -9.84 -3.57 -8.65
CA LYS A 75 -10.81 -3.80 -9.75
C LYS A 75 -10.45 -3.05 -11.03
N ASN A 76 -9.99 -1.81 -10.92
CA ASN A 76 -9.66 -0.98 -12.07
C ASN A 76 -8.35 -1.41 -12.74
N ARG A 77 -7.39 -1.97 -11.98
CA ARG A 77 -6.09 -2.44 -12.49
C ARG A 77 -6.02 -3.94 -12.78
N LEU A 78 -7.01 -4.70 -12.31
CA LEU A 78 -7.15 -6.13 -12.58
C LEU A 78 -7.20 -6.49 -14.10
N PRO A 79 -7.82 -5.70 -14.98
CA PRO A 79 -7.82 -5.96 -16.42
C PRO A 79 -6.44 -5.85 -17.10
N GLU A 80 -5.50 -5.14 -16.47
CA GLU A 80 -4.11 -4.93 -16.93
C GLU A 80 -3.13 -5.91 -16.24
N MET A 81 -3.64 -6.95 -15.55
CA MET A 81 -2.88 -7.88 -14.69
C MET A 81 -1.80 -8.74 -15.37
N SER A 82 -1.51 -8.57 -16.67
CA SER A 82 -0.25 -9.14 -17.17
C SER A 82 0.98 -8.51 -16.51
N ASP A 83 0.84 -7.29 -15.96
CA ASP A 83 1.98 -6.46 -15.56
C ASP A 83 2.06 -6.21 -14.04
N LEU A 84 1.06 -6.62 -13.25
CA LEU A 84 1.04 -6.37 -11.81
C LEU A 84 1.80 -7.49 -11.07
N GLU A 85 2.95 -7.17 -10.47
CA GLU A 85 3.77 -8.19 -9.78
C GLU A 85 3.24 -8.57 -8.38
N LEU A 86 2.23 -7.87 -7.84
CA LEU A 86 1.74 -8.06 -6.47
C LEU A 86 1.03 -9.40 -6.31
N CYS A 87 1.76 -10.35 -5.70
CA CYS A 87 1.30 -11.73 -5.50
C CYS A 87 0.79 -11.99 -4.08
N VAL A 88 1.39 -11.33 -3.08
CA VAL A 88 1.12 -11.62 -1.66
C VAL A 88 0.93 -10.32 -0.87
N ILE A 89 -0.13 -10.28 -0.06
CA ILE A 89 -0.32 -9.27 0.99
C ILE A 89 -0.39 -9.99 2.33
N GLY A 90 0.58 -9.76 3.20
CA GLY A 90 0.55 -10.17 4.59
C GLY A 90 0.08 -9.00 5.44
N ASP A 91 -1.18 -9.04 5.88
CA ASP A 91 -1.77 -8.00 6.73
C ASP A 91 -1.77 -8.44 8.20
N ILE A 92 -0.85 -7.87 9.00
CA ILE A 92 -0.67 -8.26 10.41
C ILE A 92 -1.79 -7.70 11.29
N SER A 93 -2.30 -6.50 11.01
CA SER A 93 -3.36 -5.92 11.84
C SER A 93 -4.67 -6.71 11.70
N CYS A 94 -4.89 -7.30 10.52
CA CYS A 94 -6.07 -8.11 10.19
C CYS A 94 -7.39 -7.33 10.44
N ASP A 95 -7.33 -6.01 10.29
CA ASP A 95 -8.50 -5.14 10.43
C ASP A 95 -9.46 -5.40 9.27
N ILE A 96 -10.66 -5.89 9.59
CA ILE A 96 -11.67 -6.20 8.56
C ILE A 96 -12.09 -4.91 7.86
N GLY A 97 -11.81 -4.82 6.56
CA GLY A 97 -12.02 -3.61 5.79
C GLY A 97 -11.21 -2.43 6.33
N GLY A 98 -9.99 -2.68 6.82
CA GLY A 98 -9.04 -1.68 7.32
C GLY A 98 -8.12 -1.11 6.22
N SER A 99 -6.87 -0.75 6.57
CA SER A 99 -5.92 -0.15 5.62
C SER A 99 -5.70 -1.01 4.36
N ILE A 100 -5.83 -2.33 4.49
CA ILE A 100 -5.96 -3.29 3.39
C ILE A 100 -7.45 -3.64 3.25
N GLU A 101 -8.17 -2.98 2.34
CA GLU A 101 -9.64 -3.07 2.25
C GLU A 101 -10.16 -4.48 1.89
N ILE A 102 -9.30 -5.29 1.27
CA ILE A 102 -9.61 -6.66 0.88
C ILE A 102 -9.46 -7.67 2.03
N THR A 103 -8.96 -7.27 3.20
CA THR A 103 -9.02 -8.07 4.42
C THR A 103 -10.49 -8.19 4.83
N TYR A 104 -11.18 -9.25 4.39
CA TYR A 104 -12.64 -9.38 4.53
C TYR A 104 -13.06 -10.36 5.62
N LYS A 105 -12.14 -11.23 6.07
CA LYS A 105 -12.41 -12.25 7.09
C LYS A 105 -11.14 -12.57 7.86
N SER A 106 -11.27 -12.71 9.17
CA SER A 106 -10.25 -13.27 10.05
C SER A 106 -10.55 -14.74 10.34
N THR A 107 -9.49 -15.51 10.60
CA THR A 107 -9.64 -16.88 11.08
C THR A 107 -9.75 -16.87 12.60
N MET A 108 -10.70 -17.62 13.13
CA MET A 108 -10.77 -17.93 14.55
C MET A 108 -9.96 -19.21 14.81
N PRO A 109 -9.26 -19.33 15.95
CA PRO A 109 -8.56 -20.55 16.33
C PRO A 109 -9.51 -21.74 16.53
#